data_AF-A0A971TFR6-F1
#
_entry.id   AF-A0A971TFR6-F1
#
_cell.length_a   1.000
_cell.length_b   1.000
_cell.length_c   1.000
_cell.angle_alpha   90.00
_cell.angle_beta   90.00
_cell.angle_gamma   90.00
#
_symmetry.space_group_name_H-M   'P 1'
#
loop_
_entity.id
_entity.type
_entity.pdbx_description
1 polymer ?
#
loop_
_entity_poly.entity_id
_entity_poly.type
_entity_poly.pdbx_seq_one_letter_code
_entity_poly.pdbx_strand_id
1 'polypeptide(L)'
;MEMNLGYAGSAGQKTVKFWPVYLCFLVFGILIPFSKPEFSWMTLLSSMFLALVMGLLAVNMLIMLLNNGNPVLRAESGGQFAREAVSNGMLFMIPFTVLAVLALVVLGWNAVMPFASAAITTAAATAGTEVMKKGAQGMKNMMIPTVIAMLVSTGWMLLVGILP
;
A
#
# COMPACT_ATOMS: atom_id res chain seq x y z
N MET A 1 24.75 -1.46 33.77
CA MET A 1 24.14 -0.90 32.55
C MET A 1 23.14 -1.91 32.04
N GLU A 2 21.90 -1.80 32.52
CA GLU A 2 20.80 -2.63 32.04
C GLU A 2 20.33 -2.05 30.71
N MET A 3 20.53 -2.80 29.62
CA MET A 3 19.89 -2.52 28.35
C MET A 3 18.38 -2.74 28.54
N ASN A 4 17.65 -1.65 28.74
CA ASN A 4 16.20 -1.61 28.58
C ASN A 4 15.87 -1.88 27.10
N LEU A 5 15.88 -3.16 26.74
CA LEU A 5 15.18 -3.65 25.56
C LEU A 5 13.69 -3.47 25.85
N GLY A 6 13.15 -2.34 25.42
CA GLY A 6 11.73 -2.04 25.47
C GLY A 6 10.94 -3.04 24.63
N TYR A 7 10.66 -4.21 25.20
CA TYR A 7 9.79 -5.23 24.65
C TYR A 7 8.72 -5.59 25.68
N ALA A 8 7.56 -5.96 25.13
CA ALA A 8 6.42 -6.55 25.83
C ALA A 8 5.52 -5.59 26.63
N GLY A 9 5.05 -4.53 25.97
CA GLY A 9 3.70 -4.05 26.24
C GLY A 9 2.70 -4.96 25.51
N SER A 10 2.05 -5.87 26.23
CA SER A 10 0.88 -6.62 25.78
C SER A 10 -0.25 -5.63 25.44
N ALA A 11 -0.19 -5.06 24.23
CA ALA A 11 -1.28 -4.26 23.70
C ALA A 11 -2.27 -5.26 23.06
N GLY A 12 -3.33 -5.57 23.80
CA GLY A 12 -4.42 -6.44 23.36
C GLY A 12 -4.81 -6.15 21.90
N GLN A 13 -5.11 -7.20 21.14
CA GLN A 13 -5.43 -7.21 19.71
C GLN A 13 -6.09 -5.90 19.24
N LYS A 14 -5.27 -4.91 18.87
CA LYS A 14 -5.79 -3.66 18.33
C LYS A 14 -6.29 -4.00 16.94
N THR A 15 -7.58 -3.82 16.71
CA THR A 15 -8.17 -3.97 15.38
C THR A 15 -7.45 -3.02 14.42
N VAL A 16 -6.62 -3.60 13.56
CA VAL A 16 -5.86 -2.87 12.55
C VAL A 16 -6.82 -2.33 11.49
N LYS A 17 -6.76 -1.02 11.23
CA LYS A 17 -7.72 -0.31 10.38
C LYS A 17 -7.11 -0.01 9.01
N PHE A 18 -7.54 -0.73 7.97
CA PHE A 18 -7.08 -0.54 6.58
C PHE A 18 -7.92 0.45 5.77
N TRP A 19 -9.00 1.00 6.33
CA TRP A 19 -9.90 1.92 5.59
C TRP A 19 -9.19 3.14 4.96
N PRO A 20 -8.15 3.78 5.56
CA PRO A 20 -7.49 4.92 4.91
C PRO A 20 -6.76 4.51 3.63
N VAL A 21 -6.24 3.28 3.59
CA VAL A 21 -5.55 2.71 2.44
C VAL A 21 -6.54 2.52 1.30
N TYR A 22 -7.68 1.87 1.56
CA TYR A 22 -8.70 1.64 0.54
C TYR A 22 -9.31 2.95 0.01
N LEU A 23 -9.42 3.97 0.86
CA LEU A 23 -9.79 5.30 0.41
C LEU A 23 -8.75 5.91 -0.54
N CYS A 24 -7.45 5.77 -0.26
CA CYS A 24 -6.41 6.25 -1.16
C CYS A 24 -6.52 5.58 -2.55
N PHE A 25 -6.69 4.25 -2.57
CA PHE A 25 -6.92 3.51 -3.82
C PHE A 25 -8.18 4.00 -4.54
N LEU A 26 -9.31 4.16 -3.83
CA LEU A 26 -10.53 4.70 -4.42
C LEU A 26 -10.34 6.08 -5.05
N VAL A 27 -9.62 6.98 -4.37
CA VAL A 27 -9.31 8.31 -4.91
C VAL A 27 -8.49 8.18 -6.19
N PHE A 28 -7.44 7.35 -6.21
CA PHE A 28 -6.70 7.09 -7.45
C PHE A 28 -7.60 6.53 -8.57
N GLY A 29 -8.52 5.63 -8.25
CA GLY A 29 -9.52 5.11 -9.18
C GLY A 29 -10.41 6.21 -9.76
N ILE A 30 -10.95 7.08 -8.90
CA ILE A 30 -11.82 8.20 -9.31
C ILE A 30 -11.07 9.18 -10.22
N LEU A 31 -9.78 9.41 -9.99
CA LEU A 31 -8.98 10.35 -10.79
C LEU A 31 -8.69 9.86 -12.22
N ILE A 32 -8.73 8.55 -12.48
CA ILE A 32 -8.41 7.96 -13.80
C ILE A 32 -9.27 8.51 -14.95
N PRO A 33 -10.62 8.50 -14.91
CA PRO A 33 -11.42 9.00 -16.03
C PRO A 33 -11.21 10.49 -16.29
N PHE A 34 -10.91 11.29 -15.26
CA PHE A 34 -10.55 12.72 -15.43
C PHE A 34 -9.15 12.93 -16.02
N SER A 35 -8.34 11.87 -16.04
CA SER A 35 -7.03 11.84 -16.69
C SER A 35 -7.13 11.47 -18.18
N LYS A 36 -8.32 11.08 -18.66
CA LYS A 36 -8.55 10.72 -20.07
C LYS A 36 -9.22 11.87 -20.84
N PRO A 37 -9.03 11.96 -22.18
CA PRO A 37 -9.69 12.98 -23.00
C PRO A 37 -11.22 12.87 -23.01
N GLU A 38 -11.74 11.64 -22.93
CA GLU A 38 -13.17 11.35 -22.95
C GLU A 38 -13.62 10.79 -21.61
N PHE A 39 -14.55 11.49 -20.96
CA PHE A 39 -15.14 11.01 -19.73
C PHE A 39 -16.24 9.97 -20.02
N SER A 40 -16.10 8.79 -19.44
CA SER A 40 -17.09 7.71 -19.53
C SER A 40 -17.44 7.19 -18.14
N TRP A 41 -18.74 7.10 -17.84
CA TRP A 41 -19.23 6.51 -16.61
C TRP A 41 -18.80 5.05 -16.45
N MET A 42 -18.67 4.33 -17.56
CA MET A 42 -18.19 2.95 -17.55
C MET A 42 -16.72 2.88 -17.12
N THR A 43 -15.88 3.81 -17.58
CA THR A 43 -14.48 3.94 -17.17
C THR A 43 -14.35 4.34 -15.70
N LEU A 44 -15.22 5.21 -15.18
CA LEU A 44 -15.24 5.54 -13.75
C LEU A 44 -15.56 4.32 -12.89
N LEU A 45 -16.65 3.60 -13.19
CA LEU A 45 -17.06 2.45 -12.36
C LEU A 45 -16.02 1.33 -12.41
N SER A 46 -15.48 1.03 -13.60
CA SER A 46 -14.45 0.00 -13.77
C SER A 46 -13.12 0.37 -13.11
N SER A 47 -12.68 1.64 -13.20
CA SER A 47 -11.46 2.10 -12.52
C SER A 47 -11.60 2.11 -10.99
N MET A 48 -12.76 2.52 -10.44
CA MET A 48 -13.03 2.43 -9.00
C MET A 48 -13.02 0.97 -8.52
N PHE A 49 -13.68 0.07 -9.26
CA PHE A 49 -13.71 -1.34 -8.94
C PHE A 49 -12.30 -1.95 -8.97
N LEU A 50 -11.55 -1.71 -10.04
CA LEU A 50 -10.17 -2.18 -10.16
C LEU A 50 -9.28 -1.61 -9.05
N ALA A 51 -9.43 -0.34 -8.69
CA ALA A 51 -8.63 0.27 -7.63
C ALA A 51 -8.84 -0.43 -6.28
N LEU A 52 -10.09 -0.77 -5.96
CA LEU A 52 -10.43 -1.52 -4.75
C LEU A 52 -9.83 -2.93 -4.79
N VAL A 53 -9.98 -3.65 -5.90
CA VAL A 53 -9.40 -4.98 -6.09
C VAL A 53 -7.89 -4.94 -5.88
N MET A 54 -7.22 -3.94 -6.44
CA MET A 54 -5.78 -3.76 -6.32
C MET A 54 -5.35 -3.35 -4.92
N GLY A 55 -6.11 -2.50 -4.23
CA GLY A 55 -5.86 -2.18 -2.83
C GLY A 55 -5.97 -3.40 -1.92
N LEU A 56 -7.00 -4.23 -2.12
CA LEU A 56 -7.17 -5.50 -1.41
C LEU A 56 -6.01 -6.45 -1.70
N LEU A 57 -5.65 -6.60 -2.97
CA LEU A 57 -4.57 -7.48 -3.40
C LEU A 57 -3.22 -7.02 -2.83
N ALA A 58 -2.89 -5.73 -2.90
CA ALA A 58 -1.66 -5.17 -2.36
C ALA A 58 -1.53 -5.43 -0.85
N VAL A 59 -2.57 -5.11 -0.07
CA VAL A 59 -2.59 -5.33 1.38
C VAL A 59 -2.43 -6.81 1.71
N ASN A 60 -3.21 -7.68 1.06
CA ASN A 60 -3.18 -9.12 1.33
C ASN A 60 -1.85 -9.76 0.93
N MET A 61 -1.27 -9.40 -0.22
CA MET A 61 0.02 -9.91 -0.66
C MET A 61 1.13 -9.48 0.29
N LEU A 62 1.17 -8.21 0.70
CA LEU A 62 2.17 -7.72 1.66
C LEU A 62 2.07 -8.45 3.00
N ILE A 63 0.85 -8.61 3.55
CA ILE A 63 0.64 -9.34 4.80
C ILE A 63 1.10 -10.80 4.66
N MET A 64 0.70 -11.48 3.59
CA MET A 64 1.04 -12.88 3.35
C MET A 64 2.56 -13.06 3.26
N LEU A 65 3.22 -12.22 2.49
CA LEU A 65 4.65 -12.34 2.22
C LEU A 65 5.51 -11.94 3.42
N LEU A 66 5.12 -10.92 4.19
CA LEU A 66 5.82 -10.56 5.42
C LEU A 66 5.67 -11.65 6.49
N ASN A 67 4.48 -12.27 6.59
CA ASN A 67 4.26 -13.42 7.47
C ASN A 67 5.08 -14.65 7.05
N ASN A 68 5.13 -14.96 5.76
CA ASN A 68 5.90 -16.11 5.25
C ASN A 68 7.41 -15.87 5.32
N GLY A 69 7.86 -14.62 5.12
CA GLY A 69 9.27 -14.24 5.22
C GLY A 69 9.82 -14.25 6.64
N ASN A 70 8.94 -14.19 7.65
CA ASN A 70 9.30 -14.12 9.07
C ASN A 70 8.50 -15.14 9.90
N PRO A 71 8.77 -16.46 9.74
CA PRO A 71 8.02 -17.52 10.41
C PRO A 71 8.12 -17.47 11.94
N VAL A 72 9.26 -17.00 12.48
CA VAL A 72 9.47 -16.84 13.93
C VAL A 72 8.53 -15.77 14.50
N LEU A 73 8.53 -14.56 13.93
CA LEU A 73 7.64 -13.47 14.34
C LEU A 73 6.15 -13.81 14.12
N ARG A 74 5.86 -14.60 13.08
CA ARG A 74 4.52 -15.11 12.83
C ARG A 74 4.06 -16.06 13.95
N ALA A 75 4.93 -16.95 14.43
CA ALA A 75 4.63 -17.86 15.52
C ALA A 75 4.44 -17.11 16.85
N GLU A 76 5.24 -16.08 17.11
CA GLU A 76 5.18 -15.30 18.37
C GLU A 76 3.97 -14.37 18.46
N SER A 77 3.53 -13.77 17.34
CA SER A 77 2.48 -12.74 17.33
C SER A 77 1.21 -13.13 16.58
N GLY A 78 1.09 -14.40 16.16
CA GLY A 78 -0.03 -14.88 15.34
C GLY A 78 -0.17 -14.16 13.99
N GLY A 79 0.89 -13.52 13.50
CA GLY A 79 0.88 -12.70 12.29
C GLY A 79 0.29 -11.29 12.45
N GLN A 80 -0.02 -10.85 13.68
CA GLN A 80 -0.46 -9.48 13.95
C GLN A 80 0.62 -8.45 13.63
N PHE A 81 1.91 -8.80 13.80
CA PHE A 81 3.03 -7.92 13.50
C PHE A 81 2.98 -7.38 12.06
N ALA A 82 2.69 -8.27 11.09
CA ALA A 82 2.66 -7.97 9.67
C ALA A 82 1.46 -7.08 9.32
N ARG A 83 0.29 -7.35 9.89
CA ARG A 83 -0.92 -6.52 9.66
C ARG A 83 -0.70 -5.09 10.12
N GLU A 84 -0.18 -4.91 11.32
CA GLU A 84 0.12 -3.58 11.86
C GLU A 84 1.22 -2.88 11.06
N ALA A 85 2.27 -3.59 10.65
CA ALA A 85 3.35 -2.99 9.87
C ALA A 85 2.87 -2.56 8.47
N VAL A 86 2.06 -3.38 7.80
CA VAL A 86 1.44 -3.01 6.51
C VAL A 86 0.48 -1.84 6.70
N SER A 87 -0.35 -1.85 7.74
CA SER A 87 -1.25 -0.72 8.02
C SER A 87 -0.49 0.58 8.24
N ASN A 88 0.59 0.56 9.03
CA ASN A 88 1.42 1.74 9.27
C ASN A 88 2.14 2.20 8.02
N GLY A 89 2.75 1.27 7.28
CA GLY A 89 3.48 1.57 6.04
C GLY A 89 2.57 2.18 4.96
N MET A 90 1.36 1.65 4.81
CA MET A 90 0.42 2.10 3.79
C MET A 90 -0.20 3.47 4.09
N LEU A 91 -0.05 4.02 5.30
CA LEU A 91 -0.42 5.43 5.58
C LEU A 91 0.41 6.42 4.75
N PHE A 92 1.61 6.03 4.32
CA PHE A 92 2.43 6.85 3.44
C PHE A 92 1.83 7.03 2.04
N MET A 93 0.75 6.31 1.68
CA MET A 93 0.01 6.58 0.44
C MET A 93 -0.74 7.92 0.47
N ILE A 94 -1.13 8.40 1.65
CA ILE A 94 -1.93 9.62 1.83
C ILE A 94 -1.28 10.84 1.17
N PRO A 95 -0.01 11.21 1.45
CA PRO A 95 0.60 12.37 0.83
C PRO A 95 0.65 12.27 -0.71
N PHE A 96 0.96 11.10 -1.29
CA PHE A 96 0.96 10.93 -2.75
C PHE A 96 -0.44 11.02 -3.35
N THR A 97 -1.46 10.56 -2.64
CA THR A 97 -2.86 10.69 -3.06
C THR A 97 -3.27 12.16 -3.10
N VAL A 98 -2.92 12.93 -2.07
CA VAL A 98 -3.14 14.38 -2.04
C VAL A 98 -2.42 15.07 -3.19
N LEU A 99 -1.15 14.72 -3.44
CA LEU A 99 -0.37 15.27 -4.55
C LEU A 99 -0.98 14.93 -5.91
N ALA A 100 -1.53 13.73 -6.10
CA ALA A 100 -2.22 13.36 -7.34
C ALA A 100 -3.48 14.19 -7.59
N VAL A 101 -4.28 14.42 -6.54
CA VAL A 101 -5.46 15.31 -6.63
C VAL A 101 -5.04 16.72 -6.99
N LEU A 102 -4.02 17.28 -6.32
CA LEU A 102 -3.53 18.63 -6.60
C LEU A 102 -2.96 18.73 -8.03
N ALA A 103 -2.18 17.75 -8.46
CA ALA A 103 -1.60 17.74 -9.79
C ALA A 103 -2.68 17.72 -10.86
N LEU A 104 -3.70 16.87 -10.73
CA LEU A 104 -4.76 16.78 -11.73
C LEU A 104 -5.73 17.97 -11.68
N VAL A 105 -6.23 18.31 -10.49
CA VAL A 105 -7.35 19.27 -10.34
C VAL A 105 -6.87 20.72 -10.32
N VAL A 106 -5.73 21.01 -9.70
CA VAL A 106 -5.23 22.39 -9.56
C VAL A 106 -4.28 22.75 -10.69
N LEU A 107 -3.37 21.85 -11.05
CA LEU A 107 -2.33 22.12 -12.05
C LEU A 107 -2.70 21.64 -13.46
N GLY A 108 -3.75 20.83 -13.61
CA GLY A 108 -4.13 20.22 -14.89
C GLY A 108 -3.10 19.21 -15.42
N TRP A 109 -2.23 18.69 -14.56
CA TRP A 109 -1.19 17.73 -14.92
C TRP A 109 -1.72 16.31 -14.85
N ASN A 110 -1.55 15.57 -15.95
CA ASN A 110 -1.88 14.15 -16.00
C ASN A 110 -0.79 13.29 -15.34
N ALA A 111 -0.73 13.35 -14.01
CA ALA A 111 0.30 12.70 -13.20
C ALA A 111 -0.27 11.65 -12.21
N VAL A 112 -1.53 11.25 -12.36
CA VAL A 112 -2.18 10.29 -11.44
C VAL A 112 -1.43 8.96 -11.39
N MET A 113 -1.02 8.44 -12.55
CA MET A 113 -0.27 7.18 -12.68
C MET A 113 1.08 7.18 -11.95
N PRO A 114 2.00 8.15 -12.18
CA PRO A 114 3.27 8.18 -11.46
C PRO A 114 3.10 8.38 -9.95
N PHE A 115 2.12 9.18 -9.50
CA PHE A 115 1.84 9.31 -8.07
C PHE A 115 1.32 8.02 -7.44
N ALA A 116 0.42 7.30 -8.11
CA ALA A 116 -0.07 6.01 -7.63
C ALA A 116 1.07 4.98 -7.50
N SER A 117 1.96 4.91 -8.49
CA SER A 117 3.13 4.03 -8.48
C SER A 117 4.10 4.36 -7.32
N ALA A 118 4.41 5.65 -7.16
CA ALA A 118 5.27 6.13 -6.07
C ALA A 118 4.64 5.87 -4.70
N ALA A 119 3.33 6.03 -4.57
CA ALA A 119 2.57 5.74 -3.36
C ALA A 119 2.72 4.27 -2.95
N ILE A 120 2.45 3.34 -3.88
CA ILE A 120 2.50 1.89 -3.62
C ILE A 120 3.94 1.47 -3.27
N THR A 121 4.92 1.96 -4.02
CA THR A 121 6.34 1.64 -3.80
C THR A 121 6.82 2.12 -2.44
N THR A 122 6.54 3.38 -2.10
CA THR A 122 6.93 3.96 -0.81
C THR A 122 6.23 3.24 0.33
N ALA A 123 4.92 3.02 0.21
CA ALA A 123 4.12 2.34 1.23
C ALA A 123 4.61 0.91 1.52
N ALA A 124 4.93 0.15 0.48
CA ALA A 124 5.46 -1.20 0.63
C ALA A 124 6.86 -1.19 1.25
N ALA A 125 7.75 -0.29 0.81
CA ALA A 125 9.06 -0.13 1.39
C ALA A 125 8.97 0.22 2.89
N THR A 126 8.10 1.17 3.25
CA THR A 126 7.86 1.53 4.64
C THR A 126 7.27 0.37 5.44
N ALA A 127 6.34 -0.40 4.90
CA ALA A 127 5.81 -1.60 5.56
C ALA A 127 6.93 -2.62 5.88
N GLY A 128 7.89 -2.78 4.98
CA GLY A 128 9.12 -3.57 5.22
C GLY A 128 9.94 -3.03 6.39
N THR A 129 10.16 -1.71 6.45
CA THR A 129 10.87 -1.07 7.56
C THR A 129 10.12 -1.17 8.89
N GLU A 130 8.78 -1.11 8.89
CA GLU A 130 7.94 -1.28 10.08
C GLU A 130 8.04 -2.70 10.63
N VAL A 131 8.15 -3.71 9.76
CA VAL A 131 8.44 -5.09 10.18
C VAL A 131 9.83 -5.21 10.79
N MET A 132 10.84 -4.50 10.26
CA MET A 132 12.19 -4.51 10.85
C MET A 132 12.23 -3.91 12.25
N LYS A 133 11.44 -2.86 12.52
CA LYS A 133 11.28 -2.30 13.87
C LYS A 133 10.71 -3.29 14.89
N LYS A 134 10.01 -4.33 14.42
CA LYS A 134 9.42 -5.39 15.24
C LYS A 134 10.33 -6.61 15.42
N GLY A 135 11.63 -6.47 15.16
CA GLY A 135 12.63 -7.52 15.36
C GLY A 135 12.92 -8.36 14.13
N ALA A 136 12.32 -8.05 12.97
CA ALA A 136 12.58 -8.79 11.74
C ALA A 136 13.93 -8.39 11.14
N GLN A 137 14.86 -9.35 10.99
CA GLN A 137 16.18 -9.08 10.44
C GLN A 137 16.37 -9.63 9.02
N GLY A 138 17.16 -8.90 8.21
CA GLY A 138 17.62 -9.32 6.89
C GLY A 138 17.07 -8.49 5.72
N MET A 139 17.86 -8.38 4.64
CA MET A 139 17.52 -7.63 3.41
C MET A 139 16.21 -8.10 2.75
N LYS A 140 15.78 -9.34 3.00
CA LYS A 140 14.51 -9.90 2.50
C LYS A 140 13.29 -9.06 2.90
N ASN A 141 13.31 -8.42 4.07
CA ASN A 141 12.18 -7.62 4.56
C ASN A 141 12.03 -6.28 3.85
N MET A 142 13.04 -5.86 3.10
CA MET A 142 13.00 -4.67 2.24
C MET A 142 12.82 -5.07 0.76
N MET A 143 13.48 -6.14 0.32
CA MET A 143 13.41 -6.64 -1.06
C MET A 143 12.01 -7.17 -1.42
N ILE A 144 11.40 -7.98 -0.55
CA ILE A 144 10.10 -8.61 -0.83
C ILE A 144 9.00 -7.55 -1.05
N PRO A 145 8.81 -6.56 -0.16
CA PRO A 145 7.81 -5.51 -0.40
C PRO A 145 8.09 -4.68 -1.65
N THR A 146 9.36 -4.40 -1.95
CA THR A 146 9.75 -3.57 -3.11
C THR A 146 9.44 -4.28 -4.44
N VAL A 147 9.79 -5.56 -4.56
CA VAL A 147 9.50 -6.35 -5.78
C VAL A 147 7.98 -6.47 -5.99
N ILE A 148 7.22 -6.65 -4.91
CA ILE A 148 5.76 -6.72 -5.00
C ILE A 148 5.16 -5.39 -5.38
N ALA A 149 5.64 -4.29 -4.80
CA ALA A 149 5.18 -2.97 -5.20
C ALA A 149 5.45 -2.69 -6.68
N MET A 150 6.60 -3.13 -7.19
CA MET A 150 6.90 -3.04 -8.61
C MET A 150 5.89 -3.84 -9.43
N LEU A 151 5.65 -5.11 -9.11
CA LEU A 151 4.69 -5.96 -9.83
C LEU A 151 3.26 -5.43 -9.77
N VAL A 152 2.81 -5.01 -8.59
CA VAL A 152 1.47 -4.44 -8.36
C VAL A 152 1.32 -3.12 -9.12
N SER A 153 2.33 -2.25 -9.08
CA SER A 153 2.33 -0.98 -9.80
C SER A 153 2.32 -1.18 -11.32
N THR A 154 3.19 -2.05 -11.84
CA THR A 154 3.20 -2.38 -13.27
C THR A 154 1.88 -3.01 -13.72
N GLY A 155 1.35 -3.95 -12.93
CA GLY A 155 0.05 -4.57 -13.20
C GLY A 155 -1.07 -3.55 -13.23
N TRP A 156 -1.09 -2.61 -12.28
CA TRP A 156 -2.03 -1.50 -12.27
C TRP A 156 -1.93 -0.64 -13.52
N MET A 157 -0.73 -0.21 -13.90
CA MET A 157 -0.52 0.63 -15.08
C MET A 157 -1.02 -0.04 -16.36
N LEU A 158 -0.76 -1.35 -16.51
CA LEU A 158 -1.26 -2.11 -17.65
C LEU A 158 -2.79 -2.19 -17.64
N LEU A 159 -3.41 -2.52 -16.50
CA LEU A 159 -4.87 -2.59 -16.39
C LEU A 159 -5.54 -1.26 -16.74
N VAL A 160 -5.00 -0.15 -16.24
CA VAL A 160 -5.52 1.20 -16.55
C VAL A 160 -5.36 1.53 -18.04
N GLY A 161 -4.27 1.10 -18.66
CA GLY A 161 -4.04 1.29 -20.09
C GLY A 161 -5.01 0.53 -20.99
N ILE A 162 -5.59 -0.58 -20.52
CA ILE A 162 -6.53 -1.41 -21.28
C ILE A 162 -8.00 -1.02 -21.01
N LEU A 163 -8.25 -0.18 -19.99
CA LEU A 163 -9.59 0.33 -19.74
C LEU A 163 -10.09 1.12 -20.96
N PRO A 164 -11.37 0.95 -21.36
CA PRO A 164 -11.98 1.77 -22.41
C PRO A 164 -11.90 3.26 -22.05
#